data_AF-A0A3R6E400-F1
#
_entry.id   AF-A0A3R6E400-F1
#
_cell.length_a   1.000
_cell.length_b   1.000
_cell.length_c   1.000
_cell.angle_alpha   90.00
_cell.angle_beta   90.00
_cell.angle_gamma   90.00
#
_symmetry.space_group_name_H-M   'P 1'
#
loop_
_entity.id
_entity.type
_entity.pdbx_description
1 polymer ?
#
loop_
_entity_poly.entity_id
_entity_poly.type
_entity_poly.pdbx_seq_one_letter_code
_entity_poly.pdbx_strand_id
1 'polypeptide(L)'
;MLNIKGNPSLQNLDCRSCALQSLDLSGNPALQYIDCSSNYVLRTVDVRPCLSLFRFTGLDSVETVYVTAKQFSSTTFNVHPNTRILIQ
;
A
#
# COMPACT_ATOMS: atom_id res chain seq x y z
N MET A 1 14.96 1.46 -4.78
CA MET A 1 14.11 0.28 -4.52
C MET A 1 14.14 -0.02 -3.03
N LEU A 2 12.99 -0.26 -2.41
CA LEU A 2 12.89 -0.66 -1.00
C LEU A 2 12.60 -2.16 -0.94
N ASN A 3 13.39 -2.91 -0.19
CA ASN A 3 13.18 -4.35 0.01
C ASN A 3 12.83 -4.64 1.47
N ILE A 4 11.60 -5.07 1.70
CA ILE A 4 11.07 -5.45 3.01
C ILE A 4 10.68 -6.94 3.06
N LYS A 5 11.02 -7.69 2.01
CA LYS A 5 10.72 -9.12 1.91
C LYS A 5 11.41 -9.87 3.05
N GLY A 6 10.70 -10.83 3.65
CA GLY A 6 11.21 -11.60 4.79
C GLY A 6 10.94 -10.97 6.16
N ASN A 7 10.12 -9.93 6.23
CA ASN A 7 9.65 -9.34 7.50
C ASN A 7 8.16 -9.62 7.72
N PRO A 8 7.74 -10.90 7.94
CA PRO A 8 6.33 -11.27 8.01
C PRO A 8 5.61 -10.69 9.23
N SER A 9 6.35 -10.34 10.29
CA SER A 9 5.84 -9.73 11.52
C SER A 9 5.84 -8.20 11.50
N LEU A 10 6.27 -7.56 10.40
CA LEU A 10 6.28 -6.11 10.28
C LEU A 10 4.85 -5.58 10.29
N GLN A 11 4.54 -4.70 11.24
CA GLN A 11 3.19 -4.11 11.40
C GLN A 11 3.09 -2.69 10.85
N ASN A 12 4.21 -1.96 10.86
CA ASN A 12 4.25 -0.55 10.46
C ASN A 12 5.36 -0.35 9.44
N LEU A 13 5.02 0.27 8.31
CA LEU A 13 5.99 0.65 7.28
C LEU A 13 5.89 2.15 7.02
N ASP A 14 6.93 2.88 7.40
CA ASP A 14 7.16 4.26 6.96
C ASP A 14 8.20 4.23 5.83
N CYS A 15 7.76 4.60 4.62
CA CYS A 15 8.62 4.65 3.45
C CYS A 15 8.49 6.00 2.72
N ARG A 16 8.27 7.07 3.47
CA ARG A 16 8.11 8.42 2.92
C ARG A 16 9.37 8.88 2.19
N SER A 17 9.17 9.64 1.11
CA SER A 17 10.26 10.30 0.34
C SER A 17 11.38 9.35 -0.12
N CYS A 18 11.06 8.09 -0.38
CA CYS A 18 12.03 7.07 -0.79
C CYS A 18 12.20 6.97 -2.32
N ALA A 19 11.58 7.87 -3.08
CA ALA A 19 11.54 7.86 -4.55
C ALA A 19 11.13 6.48 -5.12
N LEU A 20 10.16 5.82 -4.48
CA LEU A 20 9.73 4.48 -4.85
C LEU A 20 9.03 4.49 -6.22
N GLN A 21 9.56 3.72 -7.16
CA GLN A 21 8.88 3.39 -8.42
C GLN A 21 7.98 2.16 -8.28
N SER A 22 8.32 1.29 -7.33
CA SER A 22 7.58 0.08 -6.99
C SER A 22 7.66 -0.19 -5.49
N LEU A 23 6.64 -0.86 -4.96
CA LEU A 23 6.55 -1.30 -3.58
C LEU A 23 5.95 -2.71 -3.56
N ASP A 24 6.80 -3.71 -3.30
CA ASP A 24 6.37 -5.11 -3.16
C ASP A 24 6.04 -5.41 -1.70
N LEU A 25 4.76 -5.74 -1.43
CA LEU A 25 4.22 -6.04 -0.11
C LEU A 25 3.91 -7.53 0.10
N SER A 26 4.26 -8.38 -0.88
CA SER A 26 3.83 -9.80 -0.93
C SER A 26 4.29 -10.66 0.24
N GLY A 27 5.32 -10.23 0.99
CA GLY A 27 5.89 -10.96 2.13
C GLY A 27 5.50 -10.41 3.50
N ASN A 28 4.54 -9.48 3.59
CA ASN A 28 4.29 -8.72 4.82
C ASN A 28 2.80 -8.77 5.24
N PRO A 29 2.26 -9.95 5.58
CA PRO A 29 0.84 -10.13 5.88
C PRO A 29 0.38 -9.43 7.15
N ALA A 30 1.27 -9.20 8.12
CA ALA A 30 0.96 -8.52 9.37
C ALA A 30 0.96 -6.99 9.27
N LEU A 31 1.23 -6.40 8.09
CA LEU A 31 1.20 -4.95 7.93
C LEU A 31 -0.19 -4.41 8.23
N GLN A 32 -0.21 -3.41 9.11
CA GLN A 32 -1.38 -2.75 9.66
C GLN A 32 -1.45 -1.30 9.21
N TYR A 33 -0.27 -0.65 9.15
CA TYR A 33 -0.08 0.73 8.76
C TYR A 33 1.03 0.87 7.72
N ILE A 34 0.73 1.60 6.65
CA ILE A 34 1.71 1.96 5.62
C ILE A 34 1.59 3.46 5.35
N ASP A 35 2.73 4.15 5.31
CA ASP A 35 2.85 5.51 4.79
C ASP A 35 3.86 5.54 3.64
N CYS A 36 3.36 5.82 2.43
CA CYS A 36 4.20 6.01 1.24
C CYS A 36 4.17 7.44 0.71
N SER A 37 3.88 8.43 1.57
CA SER A 37 3.82 9.83 1.14
C SER A 37 5.12 10.29 0.47
N SER A 38 5.00 11.24 -0.47
CA SER A 38 6.15 11.77 -1.22
C SER A 38 6.88 10.74 -2.09
N ASN A 39 6.21 9.67 -2.53
CA ASN A 39 6.68 8.77 -3.59
C ASN A 39 5.94 9.04 -4.91
N TYR A 40 6.16 10.21 -5.52
CA TYR A 40 5.37 10.73 -6.64
C TYR A 40 5.42 9.91 -7.94
N VAL A 41 6.37 8.98 -8.05
CA VAL A 41 6.54 8.09 -9.21
C VAL A 41 5.93 6.71 -9.00
N LEU A 42 5.41 6.42 -7.80
CA LEU A 42 4.72 5.16 -7.50
C LEU A 42 3.33 5.19 -8.13
N ARG A 43 3.11 4.34 -9.15
CA ARG A 43 1.85 4.32 -9.91
C ARG A 43 0.90 3.19 -9.50
N THR A 44 1.42 2.10 -8.97
CA THR A 44 0.64 0.91 -8.68
C THR A 44 1.05 0.30 -7.37
N VAL A 45 0.07 -0.09 -6.56
CA VAL A 45 0.29 -0.84 -5.32
C VAL A 45 -0.71 -1.99 -5.22
N ASP A 46 -0.22 -3.15 -4.81
CA ASP A 46 -1.06 -4.30 -4.44
C ASP A 46 -0.99 -4.51 -2.93
N VAL A 47 -2.12 -4.28 -2.25
CA VAL A 47 -2.21 -4.48 -0.79
C VAL A 47 -2.94 -5.77 -0.42
N ARG A 48 -3.41 -6.56 -1.38
CA ARG A 48 -4.08 -7.85 -1.08
C ARG A 48 -3.25 -8.77 -0.19
N PRO A 49 -1.89 -8.79 -0.27
CA PRO A 49 -1.09 -9.59 0.66
C PRO A 49 -1.11 -9.10 2.13
N CYS A 50 -1.44 -7.82 2.39
CA CYS A 50 -1.46 -7.22 3.72
C CYS A 50 -2.81 -7.46 4.42
N LEU A 51 -3.02 -8.67 4.92
CA LEU A 51 -4.31 -9.15 5.45
C LEU A 51 -4.80 -8.43 6.71
N SER A 52 -3.88 -7.78 7.44
CA SER A 52 -4.14 -7.00 8.66
C SER A 52 -4.23 -5.49 8.42
N LEU A 53 -4.16 -5.04 7.17
CA LEU A 53 -4.13 -3.61 6.85
C LEU A 53 -5.45 -2.95 7.24
N PHE A 54 -5.36 -1.82 7.95
CA PHE A 54 -6.51 -0.97 8.26
C PHE A 54 -6.26 0.51 7.96
N ARG A 55 -5.01 0.90 7.65
CA ARG A 55 -4.67 2.26 7.26
C ARG A 55 -3.53 2.28 6.23
N PHE A 56 -3.75 2.99 5.13
CA PHE A 56 -2.74 3.24 4.10
C PHE A 56 -2.82 4.69 3.62
N THR A 57 -1.74 5.45 3.76
CA THR A 57 -1.64 6.87 3.38
C THR A 57 -0.54 7.12 2.34
N GLY A 58 -0.60 8.28 1.68
CA GLY A 58 0.38 8.69 0.67
C GLY A 58 0.09 8.16 -0.73
N LEU A 59 -1.17 7.89 -1.04
CA LEU A 59 -1.64 7.36 -2.33
C LEU A 59 -1.98 8.46 -3.35
N ASP A 60 -1.59 9.71 -3.09
CA ASP A 60 -2.00 10.88 -3.88
C ASP A 60 -1.52 10.85 -5.34
N SER A 61 -0.48 10.06 -5.64
CA SER A 61 0.08 9.90 -7.00
C SER A 61 -0.19 8.53 -7.62
N VAL A 62 -0.83 7.62 -6.88
CA VAL A 62 -1.05 6.23 -7.28
C VAL A 62 -2.23 6.17 -8.25
N GLU A 63 -2.02 5.51 -9.38
CA GLU A 63 -3.04 5.36 -10.44
C GLU A 63 -3.90 4.13 -10.22
N THR A 64 -3.35 3.07 -9.63
CA THR A 64 -4.08 1.81 -9.38
C THR A 64 -3.73 1.20 -8.03
N VAL A 65 -4.76 0.81 -7.28
CA VAL A 65 -4.62 0.05 -6.03
C VAL A 65 -5.42 -1.24 -6.15
N TYR A 66 -4.76 -2.38 -5.95
CA TYR A 66 -5.42 -3.68 -5.85
C TYR A 66 -5.76 -3.98 -4.39
N VAL A 67 -7.04 -4.27 -4.14
CA VAL A 67 -7.56 -4.53 -2.79
C VAL A 67 -8.45 -5.77 -2.80
N THR A 68 -8.57 -6.43 -1.65
CA THR A 68 -9.59 -7.45 -1.43
C THR A 68 -10.93 -6.80 -1.08
N ALA A 69 -12.05 -7.54 -1.22
CA ALA A 69 -13.37 -7.08 -0.78
C ALA A 69 -13.41 -6.74 0.72
N LYS A 70 -12.65 -7.46 1.56
CA LYS A 70 -12.52 -7.17 2.99
C LYS A 70 -11.83 -5.82 3.21
N GLN A 71 -10.71 -5.56 2.53
CA GLN A 71 -9.99 -4.30 2.68
C GLN A 71 -10.84 -3.11 2.19
N PHE A 72 -11.55 -3.27 1.08
CA PHE A 72 -12.43 -2.21 0.57
C PHE A 72 -13.53 -1.81 1.57
N SER A 73 -14.05 -2.75 2.36
CA SER A 73 -15.09 -2.49 3.36
C SER A 73 -14.57 -2.09 4.74
N SER A 74 -13.29 -2.38 5.07
CA SER A 74 -12.73 -2.19 6.42
C SER A 74 -11.56 -1.20 6.51
N THR A 75 -10.99 -0.78 5.39
CA THR A 75 -9.83 0.12 5.33
C THR A 75 -10.19 1.42 4.65
N THR A 76 -9.76 2.54 5.24
CA THR A 76 -9.85 3.84 4.59
C THR A 76 -8.67 4.02 3.63
N PHE A 77 -8.96 4.14 2.34
CA PHE A 77 -8.00 4.51 1.30
C PHE A 77 -8.24 5.94 0.86
N ASN A 78 -7.38 6.86 1.32
CA ASN A 78 -7.39 8.24 0.84
C ASN A 78 -6.56 8.30 -0.46
N VAL A 79 -7.25 8.17 -1.59
CA VAL A 79 -6.64 8.15 -2.93
C VAL A 79 -7.05 9.37 -3.74
N HIS A 80 -6.27 9.69 -4.78
CA HIS A 80 -6.63 10.73 -5.74
C HIS A 80 -7.94 10.36 -6.49
N PRO A 81 -8.80 11.31 -6.91
CA PRO A 81 -10.09 11.02 -7.56
C PRO A 81 -10.02 10.10 -8.79
N ASN A 82 -8.90 10.13 -9.51
CA ASN A 82 -8.68 9.31 -10.71
C ASN A 82 -8.04 7.93 -10.42
N THR A 83 -7.73 7.63 -9.16
CA THR A 83 -7.13 6.35 -8.78
C THR A 83 -8.15 5.22 -8.99
N ARG A 84 -7.74 4.19 -9.71
CA ARG A 84 -8.54 2.98 -9.92
C ARG A 84 -8.36 2.04 -8.73
N ILE A 85 -9.46 1.75 -8.04
CA ILE A 85 -9.47 0.71 -7.00
C ILE A 85 -10.03 -0.56 -7.65
N LEU A 86 -9.19 -1.58 -7.78
CA LEU A 86 -9.55 -2.86 -8.36
C LEU A 86 -9.76 -3.88 -7.24
N ILE A 87 -10.99 -4.35 -7.10
CA ILE A 87 -11.39 -5.33 -6.09
C ILE A 87 -11.29 -6.72 -6.73
N GLN A 88 -10.41 -7.58 -6.21
CA GLN A 88 -10.20 -8.95 -6.69
C GLN A 88 -9.91 -9.91 -5.53
#